data_AF-A0A7V3PS92-F1
#
_entry.id   AF-A0A7V3PS92-F1
#
_cell.length_a   1.000
_cell.length_b   1.000
_cell.length_c   1.000
_cell.angle_alpha   90.00
_cell.angle_beta   90.00
_cell.angle_gamma   90.00
#
_symmetry.space_group_name_H-M   'P 1'
#
loop_
_entity.id
_entity.type
_entity.pdbx_description
1 polymer ?
#
loop_
_entity_poly.entity_id
_entity_poly.type
_entity_poly.pdbx_seq_one_letter_code
_entity_poly.pdbx_strand_id
1 'polypeptide(L)'
;MPSLVSALGELMEQNSKLARLEAAAAGAGPLLVRGVGAGRSFLAALLCASGRRTVLVVTYGAERGRTLVDDARDLLRGEPVEALFYPEVASALYDGVLPAVDETAQRLRVLDRLAAGRPTLVVA
;
A
#
# COMPACT_ATOMS: atom_id res chain seq x y z
N MET A 1 -10.44 -10.36 -16.90
CA MET A 1 -9.48 -9.39 -17.47
C MET A 1 -8.35 -9.24 -16.47
N PRO A 2 -7.08 -9.22 -16.90
CA PRO A 2 -5.97 -8.96 -16.00
C PRO A 2 -6.11 -7.55 -15.39
N SER A 3 -5.71 -7.38 -14.13
CA SER A 3 -5.68 -6.07 -13.50
C SER A 3 -4.66 -5.16 -14.18
N LEU A 4 -4.77 -3.84 -13.98
CA LEU A 4 -3.81 -2.90 -14.53
C LEU A 4 -2.40 -3.18 -13.98
N VAL A 5 -2.29 -3.51 -12.69
CA VAL A 5 -1.00 -3.81 -12.06
C VAL A 5 -0.35 -5.05 -12.67
N SER A 6 -1.12 -6.09 -13.00
CA SER A 6 -0.60 -7.33 -13.57
C SER A 6 -0.16 -7.12 -15.03
N ALA A 7 -0.96 -6.43 -15.83
CA ALA A 7 -0.60 -6.10 -17.21
C ALA A 7 0.66 -5.22 -17.30
N LEU A 8 0.79 -4.22 -16.42
CA LEU A 8 2.00 -3.39 -16.35
C LEU A 8 3.18 -4.15 -15.74
N GLY A 9 2.93 -5.07 -14.81
CA GLY A 9 3.95 -5.94 -14.21
C GLY A 9 4.62 -6.82 -15.26
N GLU A 10 3.83 -7.48 -16.12
CA GLU A 10 4.32 -8.30 -17.24
C GLU A 10 5.23 -7.50 -18.18
N LEU A 11 4.84 -6.27 -18.53
CA LEU A 11 5.68 -5.37 -19.34
C LEU A 11 7.01 -4.99 -18.67
N MET A 12 7.06 -5.06 -17.33
CA MET A 12 8.22 -4.68 -16.53
C MET A 12 9.09 -5.86 -16.08
N GLU A 13 8.72 -7.12 -16.37
CA GLU A 13 9.49 -8.31 -15.98
C GLU A 13 10.94 -8.29 -16.49
N GLN A 14 11.20 -7.66 -17.64
CA GLN A 14 12.54 -7.52 -18.20
C GLN A 14 13.41 -6.47 -17.48
N ASN A 15 12.85 -5.74 -16.50
CA ASN A 15 13.55 -4.68 -15.80
C ASN A 15 14.32 -5.23 -14.59
N SER A 16 15.64 -5.35 -14.74
CA SER A 16 16.54 -5.81 -13.67
C SER A 16 16.47 -4.97 -12.38
N LYS A 17 16.01 -3.72 -12.44
CA LYS A 17 15.78 -2.89 -11.23
C LYS A 17 14.58 -3.38 -10.43
N LEU A 18 13.54 -3.87 -11.09
CA LEU A 18 12.35 -4.40 -10.43
C LEU A 18 12.66 -5.73 -9.72
N ALA A 19 13.42 -6.62 -10.38
CA ALA A 19 13.86 -7.87 -9.75
C ALA A 19 14.66 -7.63 -8.45
N ARG A 20 15.55 -6.61 -8.44
CA ARG A 20 16.29 -6.22 -7.24
C ARG A 20 15.39 -5.71 -6.12
N LEU A 21 14.32 -5.01 -6.48
CA LEU A 21 13.34 -4.48 -5.54
C LEU A 21 12.50 -5.59 -4.90
N GLU A 22 12.06 -6.56 -5.68
CA GLU A 22 11.34 -7.73 -5.17
C GLU A 22 12.21 -8.57 -4.21
N ALA A 23 13.49 -8.77 -4.56
CA ALA A 23 14.46 -9.45 -3.71
C ALA A 23 14.72 -8.70 -2.39
N ALA A 24 14.86 -7.37 -2.44
CA ALA A 24 14.97 -6.55 -1.23
C ALA A 24 13.73 -6.66 -0.34
N ALA A 25 12.54 -6.59 -0.95
CA ALA A 25 11.27 -6.76 -0.25
C ALA A 25 11.08 -8.18 0.31
N ALA A 26 11.81 -9.19 -0.20
CA ALA A 26 11.85 -10.55 0.32
C ALA A 26 12.85 -10.73 1.49
N GLY A 27 13.45 -9.64 1.99
CA GLY A 27 14.32 -9.66 3.18
C GLY A 27 15.82 -9.53 2.89
N ALA A 28 16.22 -9.23 1.66
CA ALA A 28 17.63 -9.05 1.30
C ALA A 28 18.27 -7.74 1.83
N GLY A 29 17.58 -6.98 2.67
CA GLY A 29 18.06 -5.75 3.30
C GLY A 29 17.39 -4.48 2.77
N PRO A 30 17.74 -3.30 3.33
CA PRO A 30 17.15 -2.03 2.95
C PRO A 30 17.58 -1.63 1.53
N LEU A 31 16.64 -1.07 0.76
CA LEU A 31 16.89 -0.58 -0.59
C LEU A 31 16.43 0.88 -0.72
N LEU A 32 17.30 1.70 -1.33
CA LEU A 32 16.95 3.07 -1.71
C LEU A 32 16.60 3.14 -3.19
N VAL A 33 15.37 3.56 -3.50
CA VAL A 33 14.91 3.77 -4.87
C VAL A 33 14.76 5.27 -5.11
N ARG A 34 15.37 5.77 -6.20
CA ARG A 34 15.30 7.17 -6.61
C ARG A 34 14.54 7.31 -7.92
N GLY A 35 13.86 8.43 -8.11
CA GLY A 35 13.20 8.75 -9.38
C GLY A 35 11.86 8.04 -9.61
N VAL A 36 11.19 7.55 -8.56
CA VAL A 36 9.91 6.83 -8.69
C VAL A 36 8.76 7.76 -9.12
N GLY A 37 8.82 9.06 -8.78
CA GLY A 37 7.89 10.07 -9.28
C GLY A 37 6.42 9.72 -9.00
N ALA A 38 5.60 9.64 -10.06
CA ALA A 38 4.20 9.24 -10.02
C ALA A 38 4.00 7.71 -9.90
N GLY A 39 5.03 6.90 -10.17
CA GLY A 39 4.94 5.43 -10.15
C GLY A 39 4.94 4.80 -8.75
N ARG A 40 4.74 5.57 -7.67
CA ARG A 40 4.83 5.07 -6.29
C ARG A 40 3.69 4.13 -5.95
N SER A 41 2.46 4.53 -6.30
CA SER A 41 1.25 3.74 -6.11
C SER A 41 1.35 2.42 -6.88
N PHE A 42 1.83 2.47 -8.13
CA PHE A 42 2.12 1.30 -8.94
C PHE A 42 3.17 0.39 -8.31
N LEU A 43 4.31 0.94 -7.87
CA LEU A 43 5.37 0.16 -7.24
C LEU A 43 4.88 -0.58 -5.98
N ALA A 44 4.14 0.12 -5.12
CA ALA A 44 3.58 -0.47 -3.91
C ALA A 44 2.52 -1.55 -4.23
N ALA A 45 1.63 -1.26 -5.17
CA ALA A 45 0.60 -2.20 -5.63
C ALA A 45 1.24 -3.47 -6.23
N LEU A 46 2.26 -3.31 -7.07
CA LEU A 46 3.00 -4.40 -7.70
C LEU A 46 3.68 -5.28 -6.64
N LEU A 47 4.41 -4.67 -5.71
CA LEU A 47 5.06 -5.40 -4.60
C LEU A 47 4.08 -6.20 -3.73
N CYS A 48 2.85 -5.69 -3.57
CA CYS A 48 1.78 -6.32 -2.82
C CYS A 48 1.16 -7.48 -3.61
N ALA A 49 0.83 -7.26 -4.88
CA ALA A 49 0.20 -8.23 -5.76
C ALA A 49 1.14 -9.38 -6.14
N SER A 50 2.37 -9.09 -6.60
CA SER A 50 3.32 -10.10 -7.09
C SER A 50 3.73 -11.08 -5.98
N GLY A 51 3.99 -10.55 -4.79
CA GLY A 51 4.37 -11.35 -3.63
C GLY A 51 3.19 -11.89 -2.82
N ARG A 52 1.95 -11.54 -3.17
CA ARG A 52 0.74 -11.75 -2.34
C ARG A 52 1.03 -11.53 -0.85
N ARG A 53 1.63 -10.39 -0.54
CA ARG A 53 2.12 -10.06 0.79
C ARG A 53 1.54 -8.75 1.27
N THR A 54 1.57 -8.54 2.57
CA THR A 54 1.22 -7.24 3.14
C THR A 54 2.34 -6.24 2.90
N VAL A 55 1.97 -5.05 2.41
CA VAL A 55 2.88 -3.93 2.18
C VAL A 55 2.39 -2.74 2.99
N LEU A 56 3.26 -2.19 3.84
CA LEU A 56 3.02 -0.93 4.55
C LEU A 56 3.76 0.21 3.84
N VAL A 57 3.02 1.21 3.39
CA VAL A 57 3.54 2.45 2.84
C VAL A 57 3.37 3.53 3.90
N VAL A 58 4.49 4.09 4.36
CA VAL A 58 4.49 5.25 5.26
C VAL A 58 4.76 6.51 4.43
N THR A 59 3.88 7.48 4.50
CA THR A 59 4.03 8.77 3.81
C THR A 59 3.90 9.93 4.79
N TYR A 60 4.29 11.12 4.34
CA TYR A 60 4.02 12.34 5.08
C TYR A 60 2.63 12.89 4.69
N GLY A 61 1.76 13.06 5.68
CA GLY A 61 0.46 13.71 5.58
C GLY A 61 -0.68 12.89 4.96
N ALA A 62 -1.84 12.96 5.62
CA ALA A 62 -3.07 12.26 5.22
C ALA A 62 -3.48 12.46 3.75
N GLU A 63 -3.41 13.68 3.22
CA GLU A 63 -3.82 13.96 1.82
C GLU A 63 -3.00 13.14 0.82
N ARG A 64 -1.69 13.04 1.05
CA ARG A 64 -0.80 12.25 0.19
C ARG A 64 -1.09 10.75 0.34
N GLY A 65 -1.40 10.31 1.55
CA GLY A 65 -1.79 8.93 1.83
C GLY A 65 -3.09 8.53 1.14
N ARG A 66 -4.08 9.43 1.13
CA ARG A 66 -5.35 9.26 0.43
C ARG A 66 -5.15 9.13 -1.09
N THR A 67 -4.39 10.04 -1.70
CA THR A 67 -4.06 9.93 -3.14
C THR A 67 -3.38 8.59 -3.46
N LEU A 68 -2.39 8.19 -2.66
CA LEU A 68 -1.67 6.92 -2.87
C LEU A 68 -2.59 5.70 -2.77
N VAL A 69 -3.51 5.67 -1.78
CA VAL A 69 -4.42 4.53 -1.63
C VAL A 69 -5.44 4.48 -2.76
N ASP A 70 -5.94 5.62 -3.23
CA ASP A 70 -6.96 5.67 -4.27
C ASP A 70 -6.37 5.21 -5.61
N ASP A 71 -5.18 5.70 -5.97
CA ASP A 71 -4.43 5.18 -7.11
C ASP A 71 -4.21 3.65 -7.00
N ALA A 72 -3.80 3.17 -5.81
CA ALA A 72 -3.55 1.77 -5.59
C ALA A 72 -4.82 0.91 -5.71
N ARG A 73 -5.98 1.41 -5.28
CA ARG A 73 -7.28 0.72 -5.45
C ARG A 73 -7.63 0.53 -6.91
N ASP A 74 -7.40 1.55 -7.73
CA ASP A 74 -7.65 1.45 -9.16
C ASP A 74 -6.69 0.48 -9.84
N LEU A 75 -5.42 0.50 -9.45
CA LEU A 75 -4.38 -0.41 -9.96
C LEU A 75 -4.65 -1.88 -9.60
N LEU A 76 -5.12 -2.13 -8.38
CA LEU A 76 -5.39 -3.46 -7.81
C LEU A 76 -6.79 -3.99 -8.15
N ARG A 77 -7.57 -3.27 -8.96
CA ARG A 77 -8.94 -3.70 -9.30
C ARG A 77 -8.91 -5.08 -9.97
N GLY A 78 -9.55 -6.06 -9.33
CA GLY A 78 -9.58 -7.45 -9.79
C GLY A 78 -8.49 -8.35 -9.20
N GLU A 79 -7.56 -7.82 -8.41
CA GLU A 79 -6.59 -8.61 -7.66
C GLU A 79 -7.16 -9.11 -6.33
N PRO A 80 -6.66 -10.23 -5.77
CA PRO A 80 -7.06 -10.74 -4.46
C PRO A 80 -6.41 -9.99 -3.29
N VAL A 81 -5.92 -8.77 -3.52
CA VAL A 81 -5.31 -7.89 -2.51
C VAL A 81 -6.10 -6.59 -2.41
N GLU A 82 -6.14 -5.99 -1.23
CA GLU A 82 -6.91 -4.78 -0.98
C GLU A 82 -5.99 -3.63 -0.56
N ALA A 83 -6.24 -2.43 -1.09
CA ALA A 83 -5.59 -1.20 -0.66
C ALA A 83 -6.45 -0.44 0.37
N LEU A 84 -5.89 -0.22 1.56
CA LEU A 84 -6.53 0.44 2.69
C LEU A 84 -5.68 1.61 3.18
N PHE A 85 -6.34 2.68 3.61
CA PHE A 85 -5.69 3.80 4.29
C PHE A 85 -5.90 3.65 5.80
N TYR A 86 -4.86 3.87 6.59
CA TYR A 86 -4.91 3.86 8.04
C TYR A 86 -4.88 5.32 8.53
N PRO A 87 -6.03 5.89 8.94
CA PRO A 87 -6.08 7.30 9.28
C PRO A 87 -5.30 7.62 10.56
N GLU A 88 -4.69 8.81 10.55
CA GLU A 88 -4.01 9.41 11.70
C GLU A 88 -5.02 9.63 12.85
N VAL A 89 -4.54 9.64 14.09
CA VAL A 89 -5.37 10.05 15.23
C VAL A 89 -5.32 11.58 15.29
N ALA A 90 -6.37 12.23 14.80
CA ALA A 90 -6.43 13.69 14.67
C ALA A 90 -6.42 14.46 16.01
N SER A 91 -6.72 13.79 17.13
CA SER A 91 -6.61 14.41 18.46
C SER A 91 -5.15 14.40 18.91
N ALA A 92 -4.63 15.57 19.34
CA ALA A 92 -3.52 15.54 20.30
C ALA A 92 -3.91 14.55 21.41
N LEU A 93 -2.98 13.68 21.82
CA LEU A 93 -3.23 12.47 22.64
C LEU A 93 -4.07 12.70 23.92
N TYR A 94 -4.35 13.94 24.29
CA TYR A 94 -5.04 14.37 25.51
C TYR A 94 -6.16 15.39 25.30
N ASP A 95 -6.58 15.68 24.05
CA ASP A 95 -7.52 16.79 23.79
C ASP A 95 -9.01 16.45 24.09
N GLY A 96 -9.29 15.24 24.59
CA GLY A 96 -10.64 14.79 24.95
C GLY A 96 -11.61 14.64 23.77
N VAL A 97 -11.19 14.96 22.54
CA VAL A 97 -11.98 14.79 21.32
C VAL A 97 -11.91 13.35 20.87
N LEU A 98 -13.07 12.70 20.81
CA LEU A 98 -13.18 11.35 20.26
C LEU A 98 -12.97 11.39 18.73
N PRO A 99 -12.24 10.40 18.17
CA PRO A 99 -12.10 10.28 16.71
C PRO A 99 -13.45 10.03 16.06
N ALA A 100 -13.57 10.39 14.78
CA ALA A 100 -14.79 10.13 14.03
C ALA A 100 -15.07 8.62 13.97
N VAL A 101 -16.36 8.25 13.95
CA VAL A 101 -16.80 6.84 13.90
C VAL A 101 -16.23 6.16 12.64
N ASP A 102 -16.23 6.85 11.51
CA ASP A 102 -15.72 6.33 10.24
C ASP A 102 -14.22 6.07 10.29
N GLU A 103 -13.44 6.97 10.91
CA GLU A 103 -11.99 6.78 11.09
C GLU A 103 -11.70 5.57 11.99
N THR A 104 -12.49 5.41 13.06
CA THR A 104 -12.38 4.27 13.97
C THR A 104 -12.72 2.97 13.25
N ALA A 105 -13.81 2.93 12.49
CA ALA A 105 -14.21 1.77 11.70
C ALA A 105 -13.14 1.41 10.65
N GLN A 106 -12.55 2.42 9.99
CA GLN A 106 -11.49 2.22 9.01
C GLN A 106 -10.23 1.62 9.64
N ARG A 107 -9.81 2.11 10.81
CA ARG A 107 -8.68 1.54 11.57
C ARG A 107 -8.95 0.10 11.96
N LEU A 108 -10.13 -0.20 12.48
CA LEU A 108 -10.50 -1.56 12.87
C LEU A 108 -10.53 -2.50 11.65
N ARG A 109 -11.00 -2.06 10.50
CA ARG A 109 -10.97 -2.84 9.25
C ARG A 109 -9.54 -3.18 8.81
N VAL A 110 -8.62 -2.21 8.90
CA VAL A 110 -7.20 -2.47 8.60
C VAL A 110 -6.65 -3.52 9.56
N LEU A 111 -6.87 -3.35 10.87
CA LEU A 111 -6.36 -4.26 11.89
C LEU A 111 -6.94 -5.67 11.77
N ASP A 112 -8.25 -5.81 11.52
CA ASP A 112 -8.91 -7.10 11.28
C ASP A 112 -8.26 -7.83 10.10
N ARG A 113 -8.04 -7.12 8.99
CA ARG A 113 -7.46 -7.70 7.78
C ARG A 113 -6.01 -8.13 7.98
N LEU A 114 -5.23 -7.32 8.70
CA LEU A 114 -3.85 -7.65 9.08
C LEU A 114 -3.79 -8.85 10.02
N ALA A 115 -4.66 -8.90 11.04
CA ALA A 115 -4.74 -10.01 11.98
C ALA A 115 -5.14 -11.34 11.31
N ALA A 116 -5.99 -11.26 10.28
CA ALA A 116 -6.38 -12.41 9.45
C ALA A 116 -5.30 -12.89 8.48
N GLY A 117 -4.13 -12.23 8.42
CA GLY A 117 -3.03 -12.60 7.52
C GLY A 117 -3.38 -12.42 6.03
N ARG A 118 -4.41 -11.62 5.71
CA ARG A 118 -4.83 -11.40 4.33
C ARG A 118 -3.88 -10.40 3.66
N PRO A 119 -3.33 -10.71 2.47
CA PRO A 119 -2.48 -9.77 1.74
C PRO A 119 -3.19 -8.43 1.53
N THR A 120 -2.52 -7.36 1.95
CA THR A 120 -3.11 -6.01 2.03
C THR A 120 -2.04 -4.96 1.81
N LEU A 121 -2.34 -3.96 0.99
CA LEU A 121 -1.56 -2.74 0.90
C LEU A 121 -2.15 -1.74 1.90
N VAL A 122 -1.38 -1.31 2.88
CA VAL A 122 -1.78 -0.32 3.87
C VAL A 122 -0.97 0.96 3.65
N VAL A 123 -1.65 2.09 3.53
CA VAL A 123 -1.02 3.43 3.48
C VAL A 123 -1.29 4.15 4.79
N ALA A 124 -0.25 4.64 5.45
CA ALA A 124 -0.29 5.38 6.70
C ALA A 124 0.51 6.68 6.58
#